data_AF-A0A2E5JPA5-F1
#
_entry.id   AF-A0A2E5JPA5-F1
#
_cell.length_a   1.000
_cell.length_b   1.000
_cell.length_c   1.000
_cell.angle_alpha   90.00
_cell.angle_beta   90.00
_cell.angle_gamma   90.00
#
_symmetry.space_group_name_H-M   'P 1'
#
loop_
_entity.id
_entity.type
_entity.pdbx_description
1 polymer ?
#
loop_
_entity_poly.entity_id
_entity_poly.type
_entity_poly.pdbx_seq_one_letter_code
_entity_poly.pdbx_strand_id
1 'polypeptide(L)'
;MTSVIVSQNNSTWDIIQSEILDQNCTIGCHVGGSSFAEQSNLILTEGEAYNQLVNALPHNSAALSDGLLRVGTSGLTSLYSSFLWEKINAPNQEHYFTDHPYYGSIMPLGLPYLTNGELAFIREWIIGNAPETGEIADTLLLEDTTRYEPPIFEILTPPEQGFQFHLGPFEIPSGLDREFFYYHPLEESEDIFIERVEINMRPGSHHFIAYTFAQTMPGVLYPEPFVYRDLRDDNGNYIQENMIQMAFHKFGAGTQWPRLDYHFPPGVALRMDPNLGFDLNSHYVNFSDTTMTGEVYLNFHTVDQEDVVKEANILMMNNNNISLPPNQVTTLTRTFWVSDMFQEPISVFQLFSHAHQHMLEFKVYIEGGEQDGELIYIASDWAHPPILELDPPLYMGLTQGLTIEATYNNWTDETIEFGFLSTDEMMILFGYYYLGDSPSAIPLSIQDGWNLVGLPFEYDDTSVESIFPESILGTLFQFDGSYISAGELDFGSGYWLYFDEPLSTVLSGIIVETNVVTLAEGWNLISGISTPVSVEQIYDPQSITVSGALYGFSETYFQSEILHPGKGYWIRTISSGSITLIEN
;
A
#
# COMPACT_ATOMS: atom_id res chain seq x y z
N MET A 1 -8.71 -42.21 -32.26
CA MET A 1 -9.56 -41.03 -32.09
C MET A 1 -9.20 -40.42 -30.75
N THR A 2 -8.33 -39.42 -30.80
CA THR A 2 -7.93 -38.58 -29.69
C THR A 2 -9.12 -37.66 -29.38
N SER A 3 -9.71 -37.77 -28.19
CA SER A 3 -10.66 -36.79 -27.69
C SER A 3 -9.86 -35.71 -27.00
N VAL A 4 -9.79 -34.54 -27.63
CA VAL A 4 -9.28 -33.31 -27.04
C VAL A 4 -10.28 -32.90 -25.97
N ILE A 5 -9.84 -32.84 -24.71
CA ILE A 5 -10.53 -32.07 -23.68
C ILE A 5 -10.18 -30.61 -24.00
N VAL A 6 -11.14 -29.88 -24.53
CA VAL A 6 -11.05 -28.42 -24.65
C VAL A 6 -11.34 -27.90 -23.23
N SER A 7 -10.32 -27.41 -22.53
CA SER A 7 -10.56 -26.46 -21.45
C SER A 7 -11.24 -25.25 -22.09
N GLN A 8 -12.47 -24.94 -21.71
CA GLN A 8 -12.99 -23.61 -21.99
C GLN A 8 -12.20 -22.67 -21.10
N ASN A 9 -11.27 -21.93 -21.68
CA ASN A 9 -10.76 -20.71 -21.06
C ASN A 9 -11.92 -19.71 -21.09
N ASN A 10 -12.67 -19.64 -19.99
CA ASN A 10 -13.67 -18.60 -19.79
C ASN A 10 -12.95 -17.25 -19.75
N SER A 11 -13.47 -16.25 -20.45
CA SER A 11 -12.93 -14.90 -20.34
C SER A 11 -13.18 -14.35 -18.93
N THR A 12 -12.43 -13.31 -18.55
CA THR A 12 -12.69 -12.57 -17.30
C THR A 12 -14.14 -12.09 -17.23
N TRP A 13 -14.73 -11.66 -18.35
CA TRP A 13 -16.13 -11.26 -18.39
C TRP A 13 -17.10 -12.44 -18.21
N ASP A 14 -16.83 -13.61 -18.81
CA ASP A 14 -17.68 -14.81 -18.62
C ASP A 14 -17.75 -15.21 -17.13
N ILE A 15 -16.64 -15.06 -16.40
CA ILE A 15 -16.56 -15.29 -14.96
C ILE A 15 -17.34 -14.21 -14.20
N ILE A 16 -17.14 -12.92 -14.51
CA ILE A 16 -17.93 -11.82 -13.91
C ILE A 16 -19.43 -12.07 -14.10
N GLN A 17 -19.86 -12.46 -15.30
CA GLN A 17 -21.25 -12.75 -15.59
C GLN A 17 -21.79 -13.91 -14.74
N SER A 18 -21.14 -15.07 -14.82
CA SER A 18 -21.70 -16.32 -14.27
C SER A 18 -21.46 -16.52 -12.77
N GLU A 19 -20.32 -16.06 -12.25
CA GLU A 19 -19.92 -16.28 -10.86
C GLU A 19 -20.23 -15.09 -9.95
N ILE A 20 -20.32 -13.87 -10.50
CA ILE A 20 -20.59 -12.65 -9.70
C ILE A 20 -21.98 -12.09 -9.98
N LEU A 21 -22.26 -11.61 -11.19
CA LEU A 21 -23.51 -10.89 -11.51
C LEU A 21 -24.72 -11.82 -11.39
N ASP A 22 -24.63 -13.04 -11.93
CA ASP A 22 -25.73 -14.00 -11.85
C ASP A 22 -26.02 -14.41 -10.40
N GLN A 23 -24.99 -14.59 -9.58
CA GLN A 23 -25.13 -15.01 -8.18
C GLN A 23 -25.59 -13.89 -7.25
N ASN A 24 -25.22 -12.65 -7.52
CA ASN A 24 -25.42 -11.55 -6.57
C ASN A 24 -26.42 -10.49 -7.06
N CYS A 25 -26.58 -10.28 -8.37
CA CYS A 25 -27.33 -9.15 -8.92
C CYS A 25 -28.60 -9.54 -9.68
N THR A 26 -28.65 -10.77 -10.24
CA THR A 26 -29.81 -11.23 -11.03
C THR A 26 -30.87 -11.97 -10.23
N ILE A 27 -30.66 -12.22 -8.93
CA ILE A 27 -31.66 -12.89 -8.09
C ILE A 27 -32.85 -11.94 -7.82
N GLY A 28 -33.80 -11.89 -8.77
CA GLY A 28 -35.03 -11.10 -8.70
C GLY A 28 -34.88 -9.58 -8.95
N CYS A 29 -33.66 -9.06 -9.04
CA CYS A 29 -33.40 -7.62 -9.19
C CYS A 29 -33.11 -7.21 -10.63
N HIS A 30 -31.98 -7.57 -11.22
CA HIS A 30 -31.60 -7.11 -12.58
C HIS A 30 -31.94 -8.14 -13.68
N VAL A 31 -33.17 -8.65 -13.68
CA VAL A 31 -33.70 -9.59 -14.68
C VAL A 31 -34.85 -8.98 -15.46
N GLY A 32 -34.99 -9.34 -16.73
CA GLY A 32 -36.06 -8.83 -17.59
C GLY A 32 -37.45 -9.00 -16.97
N GLY A 33 -38.19 -7.89 -16.85
CA GLY A 33 -39.54 -7.84 -16.28
C GLY A 33 -39.62 -7.73 -14.75
N SER A 34 -38.50 -7.59 -14.05
CA SER A 34 -38.52 -7.19 -12.64
C SER A 34 -38.75 -5.68 -12.50
N SER A 35 -39.29 -5.26 -11.36
CA SER A 35 -39.45 -3.83 -11.06
C SER A 35 -38.13 -3.08 -10.94
N PHE A 36 -37.07 -3.73 -10.44
CA PHE A 36 -35.76 -3.13 -10.29
C PHE A 36 -35.08 -2.93 -11.65
N ALA A 37 -35.20 -3.88 -12.58
CA ALA A 37 -34.67 -3.74 -13.94
C ALA A 37 -35.39 -2.62 -14.71
N GLU A 38 -36.71 -2.48 -14.55
CA GLU A 38 -37.48 -1.39 -15.14
C GLU A 38 -37.09 -0.02 -14.56
N GLN A 39 -36.95 0.09 -13.24
CA GLN A 39 -36.59 1.34 -12.56
C GLN A 39 -35.16 1.79 -12.83
N SER A 40 -34.21 0.85 -12.87
CA SER A 40 -32.79 1.14 -13.15
C SER A 40 -32.46 1.16 -14.64
N ASN A 41 -33.40 0.72 -15.48
CA ASN A 41 -33.20 0.46 -16.91
C ASN A 41 -31.95 -0.42 -17.16
N LEU A 42 -31.76 -1.46 -16.34
CA LEU A 42 -30.57 -2.33 -16.33
C LEU A 42 -30.95 -3.79 -16.15
N ILE A 43 -30.59 -4.62 -17.14
CA ILE A 43 -30.68 -6.08 -17.13
C ILE A 43 -29.25 -6.63 -17.13
N LEU A 44 -28.95 -7.49 -16.15
CA LEU A 44 -27.63 -8.06 -15.91
C LEU A 44 -27.56 -9.57 -16.20
N THR A 45 -28.56 -10.13 -16.87
CA THR A 45 -28.52 -11.52 -17.32
C THR A 45 -27.63 -11.69 -18.55
N GLU A 46 -27.11 -12.91 -18.72
CA GLU A 46 -26.33 -13.33 -19.88
C GLU A 46 -26.95 -12.89 -21.22
N GLY A 47 -26.13 -12.39 -22.12
CA GLY A 47 -26.52 -11.90 -23.45
C GLY A 47 -26.95 -10.43 -23.50
N GLU A 48 -27.27 -9.80 -22.36
CA GLU A 48 -27.62 -8.37 -22.30
C GLU A 48 -26.62 -7.56 -21.47
N ALA A 49 -26.11 -8.12 -20.37
CA ALA A 49 -25.40 -7.39 -19.33
C ALA A 49 -24.20 -6.58 -19.86
N TYR A 50 -23.34 -7.17 -20.72
CA TYR A 50 -22.14 -6.50 -21.22
C TYR A 50 -22.48 -5.19 -21.93
N ASN A 51 -23.40 -5.25 -22.89
CA ASN A 51 -23.84 -4.10 -23.68
C ASN A 51 -24.62 -3.07 -22.83
N GLN A 52 -25.20 -3.50 -21.71
CA GLN A 52 -25.90 -2.59 -20.79
C GLN A 52 -24.98 -1.98 -19.74
N LEU A 53 -23.76 -2.51 -19.53
CA LEU A 53 -22.78 -1.97 -18.59
C LEU A 53 -21.69 -1.17 -19.30
N VAL A 54 -21.01 -1.76 -20.27
CA VAL A 54 -19.80 -1.19 -20.86
C VAL A 54 -20.16 -0.08 -21.84
N ASN A 55 -19.59 1.12 -21.61
CA ASN A 55 -19.85 2.36 -22.33
C ASN A 55 -21.33 2.79 -22.37
N ALA A 56 -22.15 2.27 -21.45
CA ALA A 56 -23.55 2.64 -21.30
C ALA A 56 -23.72 3.74 -20.24
N LEU A 57 -24.68 4.65 -20.48
CA LEU A 57 -25.02 5.70 -19.53
C LEU A 57 -25.85 5.14 -18.36
N PRO A 58 -25.61 5.61 -17.12
CA PRO A 58 -26.48 5.30 -16.00
C PRO A 58 -27.86 5.93 -16.19
N HIS A 59 -28.91 5.23 -15.74
CA HIS A 59 -30.26 5.80 -15.72
C HIS A 59 -30.46 6.77 -14.54
N ASN A 60 -29.67 6.64 -13.48
CA ASN A 60 -29.70 7.55 -12.34
C ASN A 60 -29.27 8.95 -12.82
N SER A 61 -30.15 9.94 -12.61
CA SER A 61 -29.93 11.30 -13.13
C SER A 61 -28.79 12.05 -12.43
N ALA A 62 -28.50 11.74 -11.17
CA ALA A 62 -27.39 12.34 -10.45
C ALA A 62 -26.05 11.81 -11.02
N ALA A 63 -25.87 10.50 -11.05
CA ALA A 63 -24.69 9.87 -11.65
C ALA A 63 -24.46 10.26 -13.11
N LEU A 64 -25.55 10.42 -13.88
CA LEU A 64 -25.47 10.92 -15.26
C LEU A 64 -25.02 12.38 -15.33
N SER A 65 -25.47 13.22 -14.39
CA SER A 65 -25.09 14.64 -14.31
C SER A 65 -23.63 14.80 -13.90
N ASP A 66 -23.12 13.88 -13.09
CA ASP A 66 -21.72 13.80 -12.68
C ASP A 66 -20.82 13.19 -13.77
N GLY A 67 -21.39 12.84 -14.93
CA GLY A 67 -20.66 12.39 -16.12
C GLY A 67 -20.22 10.93 -16.07
N LEU A 68 -20.74 10.12 -15.15
CA LEU A 68 -20.35 8.71 -15.01
C LEU A 68 -20.88 7.86 -16.18
N LEU A 69 -20.10 6.82 -16.51
CA LEU A 69 -20.57 5.67 -17.27
C LEU A 69 -20.93 4.55 -16.29
N ARG A 70 -21.74 3.57 -16.71
CA ARG A 70 -21.92 2.35 -15.92
C ARG A 70 -20.59 1.63 -15.73
N VAL A 71 -19.84 1.44 -16.81
CA VAL A 71 -18.42 1.04 -16.85
C VAL A 71 -17.78 1.67 -18.09
N GLY A 72 -16.60 2.29 -17.97
CA GLY A 72 -15.83 2.82 -19.11
C GLY A 72 -14.74 1.85 -19.61
N THR A 73 -14.03 2.23 -20.68
CA THR A 73 -12.96 1.42 -21.31
C THR A 73 -11.64 2.18 -21.47
N SER A 74 -11.34 3.10 -20.56
CA SER A 74 -10.16 3.98 -20.54
C SER A 74 -9.25 3.65 -19.34
N GLY A 75 -9.07 2.36 -19.10
CA GLY A 75 -8.25 1.79 -18.03
C GLY A 75 -8.56 2.36 -16.64
N LEU A 76 -7.52 2.79 -15.93
CA LEU A 76 -7.63 3.30 -14.56
C LEU A 76 -8.67 4.43 -14.42
N THR A 77 -8.75 5.35 -15.39
CA THR A 77 -9.77 6.41 -15.39
C THR A 77 -11.19 5.86 -15.36
N SER A 78 -11.44 4.71 -16.00
CA SER A 78 -12.76 4.09 -16.01
C SER A 78 -13.15 3.46 -14.67
N LEU A 79 -12.20 3.17 -13.78
CA LEU A 79 -12.52 2.72 -12.43
C LEU A 79 -13.21 3.84 -11.63
N TYR A 80 -12.61 5.03 -11.62
CA TYR A 80 -13.09 6.19 -10.87
C TYR A 80 -14.28 6.91 -11.52
N SER A 81 -14.57 6.61 -12.80
CA SER A 81 -15.75 7.13 -13.52
C SER A 81 -16.84 6.06 -13.74
N SER A 82 -16.76 4.94 -13.01
CA SER A 82 -17.70 3.81 -13.10
C SER A 82 -18.77 3.87 -12.02
N PHE A 83 -20.02 4.06 -12.44
CA PHE A 83 -21.18 3.98 -11.56
C PHE A 83 -21.41 2.56 -11.02
N LEU A 84 -21.00 1.52 -11.75
CA LEU A 84 -21.01 0.16 -11.20
C LEU A 84 -20.04 0.05 -10.01
N TRP A 85 -18.84 0.61 -10.14
CA TRP A 85 -17.82 0.54 -9.08
C TRP A 85 -18.28 1.27 -7.82
N GLU A 86 -18.80 2.50 -7.95
CA GLU A 86 -19.43 3.24 -6.84
C GLU A 86 -20.52 2.43 -6.14
N LYS A 87 -21.28 1.63 -6.90
CA LYS A 87 -22.37 0.83 -6.39
C LYS A 87 -21.94 -0.43 -5.65
N ILE A 88 -20.76 -0.98 -5.91
CA ILE A 88 -20.35 -2.28 -5.35
C ILE A 88 -19.19 -2.16 -4.35
N ASN A 89 -18.44 -1.05 -4.37
CA ASN A 89 -17.28 -0.82 -3.51
C ASN A 89 -17.69 -0.52 -2.06
N ALA A 90 -18.13 -1.56 -1.34
CA ALA A 90 -18.57 -1.48 0.05
C ALA A 90 -17.54 -0.87 1.01
N PRO A 91 -16.23 -1.12 0.87
CA PRO A 91 -15.21 -0.40 1.64
C PRO A 91 -15.32 1.14 1.54
N ASN A 92 -15.80 1.66 0.40
CA ASN A 92 -15.98 3.10 0.16
C ASN A 92 -17.41 3.61 0.43
N GLN A 93 -18.20 2.90 1.23
CA GLN A 93 -19.61 3.26 1.45
C GLN A 93 -19.82 4.62 2.15
N GLU A 94 -18.87 5.08 2.97
CA GLU A 94 -19.01 6.36 3.70
C GLU A 94 -18.92 7.55 2.73
N HIS A 95 -17.93 7.55 1.82
CA HIS A 95 -17.89 8.44 0.65
C HIS A 95 -19.18 8.35 -0.15
N TYR A 96 -19.60 7.12 -0.49
CA TYR A 96 -20.80 6.90 -1.30
C TYR A 96 -22.06 7.56 -0.72
N PHE A 97 -22.27 7.49 0.61
CA PHE A 97 -23.44 8.09 1.24
C PHE A 97 -23.29 9.58 1.55
N THR A 98 -22.08 10.03 1.83
CA THR A 98 -21.81 11.43 2.20
C THR A 98 -21.79 12.33 0.97
N ASP A 99 -21.09 11.89 -0.08
CA ASP A 99 -20.81 12.72 -1.26
C ASP A 99 -21.85 12.52 -2.36
N HIS A 100 -22.45 11.32 -2.42
CA HIS A 100 -23.42 10.95 -3.46
C HIS A 100 -24.82 10.58 -2.92
N PRO A 101 -25.48 11.46 -2.12
CA PRO A 101 -26.72 11.13 -1.42
C PRO A 101 -27.90 10.75 -2.34
N TYR A 102 -27.79 11.02 -3.65
CA TYR A 102 -28.82 10.74 -4.66
C TYR A 102 -28.49 9.53 -5.57
N TYR A 103 -27.39 8.81 -5.33
CA TYR A 103 -27.06 7.63 -6.14
C TYR A 103 -27.94 6.43 -5.79
N GLY A 104 -28.58 6.42 -4.62
CA GLY A 104 -29.45 5.36 -4.13
C GLY A 104 -28.73 4.47 -3.14
N SER A 105 -29.09 3.19 -3.05
CA SER A 105 -28.42 2.23 -2.17
C SER A 105 -27.23 1.56 -2.85
N ILE A 106 -26.24 1.17 -2.05
CA ILE A 106 -25.18 0.26 -2.46
C ILE A 106 -25.76 -1.11 -2.83
N MET A 107 -25.02 -1.85 -3.65
CA MET A 107 -25.39 -3.15 -4.21
C MET A 107 -24.41 -4.23 -3.72
N PRO A 108 -24.88 -5.48 -3.57
CA PRO A 108 -26.22 -5.95 -3.90
C PRO A 108 -27.26 -5.62 -2.81
N LEU A 109 -28.45 -5.17 -3.22
CA LEU A 109 -29.49 -4.73 -2.28
C LEU A 109 -30.12 -5.92 -1.54
N GLY A 110 -30.00 -5.93 -0.20
CA GLY A 110 -30.63 -6.94 0.66
C GLY A 110 -29.92 -8.29 0.68
N LEU A 111 -28.73 -8.38 0.08
CA LEU A 111 -27.79 -9.49 0.20
C LEU A 111 -26.50 -8.97 0.87
N PRO A 112 -25.58 -9.86 1.30
CA PRO A 112 -24.23 -9.43 1.70
C PRO A 112 -23.52 -8.67 0.56
N TYR A 113 -22.63 -7.75 0.93
CA TYR A 113 -21.70 -7.12 -0.03
C TYR A 113 -20.89 -8.17 -0.77
N LEU A 114 -20.41 -7.85 -1.98
CA LEU A 114 -19.49 -8.73 -2.72
C LEU A 114 -18.24 -9.07 -1.87
N THR A 115 -17.61 -10.21 -2.13
CA THR A 115 -16.35 -10.56 -1.48
C THR A 115 -15.24 -9.63 -1.93
N ASN A 116 -14.20 -9.49 -1.12
CA ASN A 116 -13.02 -8.71 -1.47
C ASN A 116 -12.36 -9.24 -2.75
N GLY A 117 -12.35 -10.57 -2.94
CA GLY A 117 -11.93 -11.21 -4.18
C GLY A 117 -12.79 -10.88 -5.40
N GLU A 118 -14.12 -10.90 -5.27
CA GLU A 118 -15.06 -10.50 -6.34
C GLU A 118 -14.84 -9.02 -6.74
N LEU A 119 -14.61 -8.14 -5.77
CA LEU A 119 -14.32 -6.72 -6.02
C LEU A 119 -12.98 -6.54 -6.73
N ALA A 120 -11.92 -7.20 -6.27
CA ALA A 120 -10.60 -7.16 -6.91
C ALA A 120 -10.66 -7.66 -8.35
N PHE A 121 -11.40 -8.75 -8.61
CA PHE A 121 -11.56 -9.32 -9.94
C PHE A 121 -12.27 -8.35 -10.91
N ILE A 122 -13.33 -7.68 -10.47
CA ILE A 122 -14.01 -6.64 -11.28
C ILE A 122 -13.11 -5.42 -11.49
N ARG A 123 -12.36 -5.00 -10.46
CA ARG A 123 -11.43 -3.88 -10.53
C ARG A 123 -10.40 -4.08 -11.65
N GLU A 124 -9.73 -5.22 -11.66
CA GLU A 124 -8.73 -5.56 -12.68
C GLU A 124 -9.34 -5.62 -14.08
N TRP A 125 -10.57 -6.15 -14.21
CA TRP A 125 -11.30 -6.11 -15.48
C TRP A 125 -11.55 -4.69 -15.98
N ILE A 126 -11.98 -3.76 -15.10
CA ILE A 126 -12.23 -2.36 -15.48
C ILE A 126 -10.91 -1.67 -15.86
N ILE A 127 -9.84 -1.85 -15.07
CA ILE A 127 -8.51 -1.28 -15.34
C ILE A 127 -7.93 -1.85 -16.65
N GLY A 128 -8.23 -3.10 -16.99
CA GLY A 128 -7.88 -3.72 -18.27
C GLY A 128 -8.76 -3.30 -19.45
N ASN A 129 -9.51 -2.21 -19.34
CA ASN A 129 -10.42 -1.65 -20.35
C ASN A 129 -11.72 -2.45 -20.59
N ALA A 130 -12.14 -3.25 -19.61
CA ALA A 130 -13.42 -3.96 -19.59
C ALA A 130 -13.76 -4.77 -20.87
N PRO A 131 -12.85 -5.60 -21.42
CA PRO A 131 -13.13 -6.34 -22.64
C PRO A 131 -14.16 -7.46 -22.41
N GLU A 132 -14.97 -7.76 -23.43
CA GLU A 132 -15.93 -8.88 -23.40
C GLU A 132 -15.22 -10.25 -23.50
N THR A 133 -14.00 -10.28 -24.02
CA THR A 133 -13.22 -11.50 -24.28
C THR A 133 -11.80 -11.36 -23.81
N GLY A 134 -11.16 -12.46 -23.43
CA GLY A 134 -9.78 -12.50 -22.95
C GLY A 134 -9.67 -12.63 -21.44
N GLU A 135 -8.47 -12.96 -20.98
CA GLU A 135 -8.12 -13.11 -19.58
C GLU A 135 -7.33 -11.87 -19.17
N ILE A 136 -7.94 -11.05 -18.30
CA ILE A 136 -7.38 -9.81 -17.76
C ILE A 136 -7.06 -9.98 -16.28
N ALA A 137 -8.03 -10.47 -15.50
CA ALA A 137 -7.89 -10.67 -14.06
C ALA A 137 -7.54 -12.12 -13.74
N ASP A 138 -6.63 -12.34 -12.79
CA ASP A 138 -6.26 -13.67 -12.30
C ASP A 138 -7.40 -14.26 -11.45
N THR A 139 -7.80 -15.49 -11.77
CA THR A 139 -8.81 -16.24 -11.03
C THR A 139 -8.44 -16.51 -9.57
N LEU A 140 -7.15 -16.47 -9.21
CA LEU A 140 -6.70 -16.59 -7.81
C LEU A 140 -7.29 -15.51 -6.90
N LEU A 141 -7.65 -14.34 -7.44
CA LEU A 141 -8.33 -13.28 -6.67
C LEU A 141 -9.64 -13.77 -6.05
N LEU A 142 -10.35 -14.69 -6.71
CA LEU A 142 -11.64 -15.20 -6.25
C LEU A 142 -11.51 -16.19 -5.08
N GLU A 143 -10.30 -16.61 -4.71
CA GLU A 143 -10.07 -17.40 -3.50
C GLU A 143 -10.31 -16.57 -2.22
N ASP A 144 -10.20 -15.25 -2.30
CA ASP A 144 -10.59 -14.35 -1.21
C ASP A 144 -12.12 -14.20 -1.13
N THR A 145 -12.70 -15.00 -0.24
CA THR A 145 -14.14 -15.02 0.04
C THR A 145 -14.53 -14.15 1.23
N THR A 146 -13.60 -13.39 1.81
CA THR A 146 -13.89 -12.46 2.90
C THR A 146 -14.76 -11.30 2.39
N ARG A 147 -15.57 -10.71 3.27
CA ARG A 147 -16.47 -9.60 2.93
C ARG A 147 -16.17 -8.40 3.82
N TYR A 148 -16.38 -7.21 3.29
CA TYR A 148 -16.28 -5.99 4.07
C TYR A 148 -17.34 -5.98 5.18
N GLU A 149 -16.89 -5.73 6.41
CA GLU A 149 -17.71 -5.43 7.56
C GLU A 149 -17.34 -4.01 8.04
N PRO A 150 -18.32 -3.13 8.32
CA PRO A 150 -18.02 -1.80 8.80
C PRO A 150 -17.15 -1.89 10.07
N PRO A 151 -15.97 -1.25 10.11
CA PRO A 151 -15.11 -1.32 11.27
C PRO A 151 -15.84 -0.75 12.49
N ILE A 152 -15.93 -1.56 13.55
CA ILE A 152 -16.39 -1.07 14.84
C ILE A 152 -15.22 -0.31 15.46
N PHE A 153 -15.49 0.89 16.00
CA PHE A 153 -14.49 1.61 16.75
C PHE A 153 -14.05 0.80 17.96
N GLU A 154 -12.76 0.54 18.04
CA GLU A 154 -12.11 -0.19 19.12
C GLU A 154 -10.85 0.57 19.53
N ILE A 155 -10.53 0.50 20.82
CA ILE A 155 -9.28 1.04 21.32
C ILE A 155 -8.16 0.16 20.77
N LEU A 156 -7.22 0.77 20.04
CA LEU A 156 -6.06 0.05 19.53
C LEU A 156 -5.20 -0.44 20.70
N THR A 157 -4.69 -1.66 20.61
CA THR A 157 -3.67 -2.14 21.56
C THR A 157 -2.37 -1.39 21.27
N PRO A 158 -1.66 -0.85 22.27
CA PRO A 158 -0.37 -0.22 22.03
C PRO A 158 0.61 -1.20 21.35
N PRO A 159 1.50 -0.70 20.47
CA PRO A 159 2.51 -1.54 19.83
C PRO A 159 3.49 -2.10 20.86
N GLU A 160 4.08 -3.28 20.59
CA GLU A 160 5.12 -3.85 21.44
C GLU A 160 6.39 -2.98 21.43
N GLN A 161 6.74 -2.45 20.25
CA GLN A 161 7.78 -1.45 20.03
C GLN A 161 7.18 -0.28 19.24
N GLY A 162 7.22 0.93 19.83
CA GLY A 162 6.74 2.16 19.19
C GLY A 162 5.85 3.02 20.07
N PHE A 163 4.95 3.77 19.45
CA PHE A 163 4.18 4.83 20.10
C PHE A 163 2.69 4.69 19.83
N GLN A 164 1.87 4.96 20.85
CA GLN A 164 0.44 5.15 20.69
C GLN A 164 0.06 6.59 21.04
N PHE A 165 -0.63 7.26 20.12
CA PHE A 165 -1.29 8.54 20.33
C PHE A 165 -2.78 8.32 20.51
N HIS A 166 -3.36 9.00 21.49
CA HIS A 166 -4.79 9.04 21.73
C HIS A 166 -5.27 10.48 21.67
N LEU A 167 -6.21 10.74 20.76
CA LEU A 167 -6.85 12.04 20.61
C LEU A 167 -8.33 11.94 20.96
N GLY A 168 -8.70 12.49 22.11
CA GLY A 168 -10.08 12.54 22.60
C GLY A 168 -10.33 11.72 23.87
N PRO A 169 -11.58 11.35 24.15
CA PRO A 169 -12.79 11.71 23.39
C PRO A 169 -13.06 13.23 23.43
N PHE A 170 -13.64 13.78 22.36
CA PHE A 170 -14.06 15.19 22.26
C PHE A 170 -15.46 15.33 21.66
N GLU A 171 -16.15 16.43 21.98
CA GLU A 171 -17.51 16.70 21.49
C GLU A 171 -17.50 17.41 20.12
N ILE A 172 -18.42 17.01 19.26
CA ILE A 172 -18.76 17.70 18.00
C ILE A 172 -20.23 18.11 18.07
N PRO A 173 -20.53 19.38 18.36
CA PRO A 173 -21.90 19.89 18.36
C PRO A 173 -22.66 19.60 17.07
N SER A 174 -24.00 19.54 17.18
CA SER A 174 -24.90 19.38 16.04
C SER A 174 -24.74 20.50 15.01
N GLY A 175 -24.74 20.14 13.73
CA GLY A 175 -24.62 21.07 12.61
C GLY A 175 -23.23 21.69 12.45
N LEU A 176 -22.22 21.15 13.13
CA LEU A 176 -20.86 21.67 13.13
C LEU A 176 -19.94 20.82 12.25
N ASP A 177 -19.12 21.52 11.47
CA ASP A 177 -17.91 21.04 10.84
C ASP A 177 -16.74 21.43 11.75
N ARG A 178 -16.14 20.46 12.46
CA ARG A 178 -15.09 20.70 13.45
C ARG A 178 -13.77 20.12 12.97
N GLU A 179 -12.82 21.01 12.70
CA GLU A 179 -11.44 20.68 12.38
C GLU A 179 -10.49 21.41 13.33
N PHE A 180 -9.50 20.70 13.85
CA PHE A 180 -8.51 21.27 14.76
C PHE A 180 -7.15 20.59 14.64
N PHE A 181 -6.13 21.25 15.16
CA PHE A 181 -4.81 20.67 15.39
C PHE A 181 -4.54 20.42 16.88
N TYR A 182 -3.73 19.41 17.19
CA TYR A 182 -3.29 19.06 18.53
C TYR A 182 -1.81 18.62 18.50
N TYR A 183 -0.93 19.45 19.04
CA TYR A 183 0.51 19.18 19.00
C TYR A 183 0.94 18.24 20.14
N HIS A 184 1.65 17.17 19.78
CA HIS A 184 2.21 16.18 20.69
C HIS A 184 3.73 16.08 20.47
N PRO A 185 4.58 16.56 21.40
CA PRO A 185 6.02 16.35 21.35
C PRO A 185 6.37 14.89 21.63
N LEU A 186 7.56 14.45 21.23
CA LEU A 186 8.10 13.13 21.55
C LEU A 186 9.21 13.23 22.60
N GLU A 187 9.37 12.20 23.41
CA GLU A 187 10.40 12.10 24.45
C GLU A 187 11.56 11.18 24.03
N GLU A 188 11.85 11.11 22.73
CA GLU A 188 12.97 10.33 22.18
C GLU A 188 14.19 11.21 21.88
N SER A 189 15.38 10.66 22.08
CA SER A 189 16.64 11.35 21.81
C SER A 189 17.30 10.95 20.49
N GLU A 190 16.88 9.84 19.90
CA GLU A 190 17.41 9.26 18.66
C GLU A 190 16.31 9.18 17.62
N ASP A 191 16.70 9.12 16.35
CA ASP A 191 15.74 9.02 15.25
C ASP A 191 14.90 7.75 15.38
N ILE A 192 13.63 7.86 15.02
CA ILE A 192 12.66 6.77 15.08
C ILE A 192 12.46 6.21 13.68
N PHE A 193 12.32 4.88 13.56
CA PHE A 193 12.09 4.19 12.30
C PHE A 193 10.74 3.47 12.33
N ILE A 194 9.76 3.96 11.57
CA ILE A 194 8.37 3.49 11.57
C ILE A 194 8.14 2.53 10.41
N GLU A 195 7.73 1.30 10.68
CA GLU A 195 7.47 0.27 9.65
C GLU A 195 5.98 -0.05 9.44
N ARG A 196 5.11 0.39 10.36
CA ARG A 196 3.66 0.20 10.24
C ARG A 196 2.89 1.29 10.98
N VAL A 197 1.78 1.70 10.39
CA VAL A 197 0.87 2.71 10.94
C VAL A 197 -0.52 2.11 11.09
N GLU A 198 -1.08 2.16 12.30
CA GLU A 198 -2.49 1.84 12.52
C GLU A 198 -3.24 3.08 12.98
N ILE A 199 -4.40 3.34 12.38
CA ILE A 199 -5.30 4.43 12.78
C ILE A 199 -6.69 3.83 13.00
N ASN A 200 -7.37 4.20 14.08
CA ASN A 200 -8.77 3.87 14.29
C ASN A 200 -9.54 5.08 14.83
N MET A 201 -10.67 5.38 14.20
CA MET A 201 -11.46 6.58 14.46
C MET A 201 -12.91 6.24 14.75
N ARG A 202 -13.54 7.00 15.65
CA ARG A 202 -15.00 6.91 15.81
C ARG A 202 -15.71 7.30 14.51
N PRO A 203 -16.88 6.72 14.21
CA PRO A 203 -17.69 7.09 13.04
C PRO A 203 -17.97 8.59 12.94
N GLY A 204 -17.99 9.12 11.71
CA GLY A 204 -18.18 10.55 11.43
C GLY A 204 -16.91 11.37 11.30
N SER A 205 -15.74 10.72 11.34
CA SER A 205 -14.48 11.35 10.95
C SER A 205 -14.48 11.52 9.44
N HIS A 206 -14.11 12.70 8.97
CA HIS A 206 -13.85 12.95 7.55
C HIS A 206 -12.39 12.60 7.21
N HIS A 207 -11.44 12.96 8.09
CA HIS A 207 -10.07 12.46 8.03
C HIS A 207 -9.31 12.67 9.34
N PHE A 208 -8.16 12.01 9.42
CA PHE A 208 -7.14 12.28 10.41
C PHE A 208 -5.75 12.28 9.77
N ILE A 209 -4.93 13.26 10.13
CA ILE A 209 -3.56 13.38 9.63
C ILE A 209 -2.62 13.72 10.79
N ALA A 210 -1.57 12.94 10.97
CA ALA A 210 -0.44 13.25 11.84
C ALA A 210 0.64 13.94 11.00
N TYR A 211 0.70 15.27 11.06
CA TYR A 211 1.78 16.02 10.43
C TYR A 211 3.02 16.01 11.29
N THR A 212 4.19 15.84 10.69
CA THR A 212 5.44 16.32 11.29
C THR A 212 5.79 17.69 10.70
N PHE A 213 6.91 18.28 11.10
CA PHE A 213 7.32 19.59 10.62
C PHE A 213 8.53 19.51 9.69
N ALA A 214 8.72 20.54 8.87
CA ALA A 214 9.98 20.75 8.18
C ALA A 214 11.05 21.16 9.19
N GLN A 215 12.29 20.67 9.04
CA GLN A 215 13.44 21.08 9.88
C GLN A 215 13.70 22.60 9.88
N THR A 216 13.18 23.31 8.87
CA THR A 216 13.25 24.78 8.78
C THR A 216 12.26 25.50 9.69
N MET A 217 11.39 24.79 10.42
CA MET A 217 10.42 25.38 11.32
C MET A 217 11.10 26.17 12.45
N PRO A 218 10.86 27.48 12.56
CA PRO A 218 11.41 28.27 13.65
C PRO A 218 10.87 27.80 15.00
N GLY A 219 11.74 27.64 16.00
CA GLY A 219 11.38 27.21 17.36
C GLY A 219 10.24 27.99 18.01
N VAL A 220 10.08 29.27 17.68
CA VAL A 220 9.01 30.14 18.21
C VAL A 220 7.62 29.85 17.62
N LEU A 221 7.54 29.11 16.52
CA LEU A 221 6.27 28.77 15.86
C LEU A 221 5.72 27.41 16.32
N TYR A 222 6.48 26.65 17.13
CA TYR A 222 5.97 25.41 17.71
C TYR A 222 4.71 25.70 18.53
N PRO A 223 3.60 24.96 18.31
CA PRO A 223 2.41 25.12 19.10
C PRO A 223 2.65 24.77 20.57
N GLU A 224 1.80 25.32 21.44
CA GLU A 224 1.73 24.85 22.82
C GLU A 224 1.31 23.36 22.83
N PRO A 225 2.09 22.47 23.47
CA PRO A 225 1.78 21.05 23.55
C PRO A 225 0.43 20.77 24.20
N PHE A 226 -0.27 19.75 23.70
CA PHE A 226 -1.47 19.17 24.29
C PHE A 226 -2.68 20.13 24.37
N VAL A 227 -2.76 21.08 23.45
CA VAL A 227 -3.85 22.05 23.36
C VAL A 227 -4.62 21.85 22.04
N TYR A 228 -5.95 21.77 22.14
CA TYR A 228 -6.83 21.82 20.97
C TYR A 228 -6.78 23.20 20.33
N ARG A 229 -6.41 23.25 19.05
CA ARG A 229 -6.35 24.46 18.24
C ARG A 229 -7.37 24.37 17.12
N ASP A 230 -8.62 24.70 17.42
CA ASP A 230 -9.71 24.72 16.43
C ASP A 230 -9.37 25.69 15.29
N LEU A 231 -9.62 25.27 14.05
CA LEU A 231 -9.35 26.10 12.87
C LEU A 231 -10.38 27.20 12.68
N ARG A 232 -11.57 27.06 13.27
CA ARG A 232 -12.67 28.00 13.16
C ARG A 232 -13.17 28.43 14.54
N ASP A 233 -13.61 29.68 14.63
CA ASP A 233 -14.32 30.20 15.81
C ASP A 233 -15.79 29.75 15.83
N ASP A 234 -16.52 30.09 16.90
CA ASP A 234 -17.96 29.77 17.05
C ASP A 234 -18.86 30.35 15.92
N ASN A 235 -18.35 31.32 15.15
CA ASN A 235 -19.06 31.92 14.02
C ASN A 235 -18.62 31.32 12.66
N GLY A 236 -17.72 30.33 12.66
CA GLY A 236 -17.20 29.69 11.46
C GLY A 236 -16.04 30.44 10.78
N ASN A 237 -15.49 31.50 11.38
CA ASN A 237 -14.36 32.23 10.78
C ASN A 237 -13.03 31.53 11.09
N TYR A 238 -12.12 31.50 10.13
CA TYR A 238 -10.79 30.92 10.31
C TYR A 238 -9.96 31.67 11.37
N ILE A 239 -9.36 30.91 12.29
CA ILE A 239 -8.41 31.39 13.30
C ILE A 239 -7.01 31.35 12.70
N GLN A 240 -6.60 32.47 12.10
CA GLN A 240 -5.35 32.57 11.35
C GLN A 240 -4.09 32.18 12.15
N GLU A 241 -4.08 32.43 13.46
CA GLU A 241 -2.98 32.05 14.35
C GLU A 241 -2.77 30.53 14.42
N ASN A 242 -3.85 29.74 14.27
CA ASN A 242 -3.77 28.27 14.31
C ASN A 242 -3.34 27.67 12.97
N MET A 243 -3.36 28.46 11.89
CA MET A 243 -3.01 28.01 10.54
C MET A 243 -1.55 28.28 10.17
N ILE A 244 -0.83 29.11 10.93
CA ILE A 244 0.53 29.53 10.55
C ILE A 244 1.51 28.36 10.47
N GLN A 245 1.29 27.30 11.27
CA GLN A 245 2.12 26.10 11.27
C GLN A 245 1.97 25.25 10.01
N MET A 246 0.86 25.40 9.27
CA MET A 246 0.60 24.65 8.04
C MET A 246 1.66 24.90 6.96
N ALA A 247 2.28 26.09 6.98
CA ALA A 247 3.39 26.41 6.09
C ALA A 247 4.64 25.53 6.29
N PHE A 248 4.71 24.80 7.41
CA PHE A 248 5.82 23.93 7.78
C PHE A 248 5.41 22.47 7.91
N HIS A 249 4.13 22.12 7.73
CA HIS A 249 3.67 20.74 7.82
C HIS A 249 4.31 19.89 6.73
N LYS A 250 4.74 18.69 7.13
CA LYS A 250 5.09 17.57 6.26
C LYS A 250 4.16 16.43 6.61
N PHE A 251 3.58 15.79 5.59
CA PHE A 251 2.71 14.64 5.79
C PHE A 251 3.47 13.52 6.49
N GLY A 252 3.11 13.21 7.74
CA GLY A 252 3.69 12.10 8.50
C GLY A 252 2.97 10.81 8.17
N ALA A 253 1.72 10.70 8.58
CA ALA A 253 0.77 9.64 8.22
C ALA A 253 -0.66 10.15 8.31
N GLY A 254 -1.63 9.50 7.66
CA GLY A 254 -3.02 9.92 7.72
C GLY A 254 -3.94 9.07 6.86
N THR A 255 -5.24 9.24 7.06
CA THR A 255 -6.27 8.51 6.32
C THR A 255 -7.61 9.25 6.38
N GLN A 256 -8.42 9.09 5.35
CA GLN A 256 -9.86 9.42 5.38
C GLN A 256 -10.71 8.23 5.85
N TRP A 257 -10.15 7.02 5.88
CA TRP A 257 -10.87 5.81 6.27
C TRP A 257 -11.00 5.71 7.79
N PRO A 258 -12.16 5.29 8.34
CA PRO A 258 -12.34 5.09 9.78
C PRO A 258 -11.27 4.21 10.43
N ARG A 259 -10.68 3.30 9.66
CA ARG A 259 -9.56 2.47 10.06
C ARG A 259 -8.50 2.41 8.95
N LEU A 260 -7.24 2.52 9.34
CA LEU A 260 -6.07 2.23 8.51
C LEU A 260 -5.19 1.22 9.24
N ASP A 261 -4.63 0.28 8.51
CA ASP A 261 -3.56 -0.60 8.98
C ASP A 261 -2.58 -0.79 7.82
N TYR A 262 -1.57 0.07 7.77
CA TYR A 262 -0.66 0.20 6.64
C TYR A 262 0.73 -0.31 7.01
N HIS A 263 1.20 -1.30 6.27
CA HIS A 263 2.53 -1.89 6.42
C HIS A 263 3.46 -1.32 5.36
N PHE A 264 4.68 -0.95 5.75
CA PHE A 264 5.71 -0.53 4.82
C PHE A 264 6.32 -1.77 4.14
N PRO A 265 6.99 -1.62 2.97
CA PRO A 265 7.67 -2.75 2.36
C PRO A 265 8.66 -3.40 3.33
N PRO A 266 8.86 -4.73 3.26
CA PRO A 266 9.77 -5.43 4.17
C PRO A 266 11.18 -4.82 4.20
N GLY A 267 11.72 -4.58 5.39
CA GLY A 267 13.03 -3.95 5.61
C GLY A 267 13.06 -2.44 5.37
N VAL A 268 11.91 -1.81 5.13
CA VAL A 268 11.79 -0.37 4.88
C VAL A 268 11.06 0.29 6.05
N ALA A 269 11.67 1.33 6.61
CA ALA A 269 11.07 2.09 7.71
C ALA A 269 11.19 3.60 7.49
N LEU A 270 10.11 4.34 7.74
CA LEU A 270 10.10 5.80 7.67
C LEU A 270 10.93 6.38 8.81
N ARG A 271 12.01 7.07 8.46
CA ARG A 271 12.83 7.80 9.42
C ARG A 271 12.13 9.10 9.85
N MET A 272 12.06 9.32 11.16
CA MET A 272 11.45 10.49 11.76
C MET A 272 12.36 11.10 12.83
N ASP A 273 12.54 12.42 12.78
CA ASP A 273 13.24 13.19 13.81
C ASP A 273 12.27 13.48 14.96
N PRO A 274 12.47 12.88 16.16
CA PRO A 274 11.55 13.03 17.27
C PRO A 274 11.46 14.46 17.81
N ASN A 275 12.47 15.30 17.56
CA ASN A 275 12.49 16.67 18.06
C ASN A 275 11.38 17.55 17.44
N LEU A 276 10.80 17.09 16.34
CA LEU A 276 9.75 17.79 15.61
C LEU A 276 8.35 17.47 16.17
N GLY A 277 8.18 16.30 16.80
CA GLY A 277 6.88 15.81 17.27
C GLY A 277 5.84 15.66 16.15
N PHE A 278 4.57 15.58 16.55
CA PHE A 278 3.43 15.48 15.64
C PHE A 278 2.35 16.52 15.93
N ASP A 279 1.86 17.18 14.89
CA ASP A 279 0.69 18.04 14.92
C ASP A 279 -0.50 17.25 14.36
N LEU A 280 -1.34 16.75 15.27
CA LEU A 280 -2.43 15.85 14.95
C LEU A 280 -3.65 16.66 14.49
N ASN A 281 -4.03 16.48 13.24
CA ASN A 281 -5.19 17.11 12.62
C ASN A 281 -6.35 16.12 12.61
N SER A 282 -7.47 16.52 13.21
CA SER A 282 -8.69 15.73 13.20
C SER A 282 -9.83 16.56 12.65
N HIS A 283 -10.56 15.99 11.70
CA HIS A 283 -11.68 16.62 11.03
C HIS A 283 -12.92 15.75 11.14
N TYR A 284 -13.93 16.24 11.86
CA TYR A 284 -15.21 15.56 12.03
C TYR A 284 -16.35 16.45 11.55
N VAL A 285 -17.32 15.83 10.89
CA VAL A 285 -18.50 16.55 10.37
C VAL A 285 -19.76 15.97 10.99
N ASN A 286 -20.55 16.82 11.66
CA ASN A 286 -21.78 16.40 12.32
C ASN A 286 -23.01 17.10 11.73
N PHE A 287 -23.64 16.48 10.74
CA PHE A 287 -24.90 16.94 10.16
C PHE A 287 -26.15 16.46 10.92
N SER A 288 -25.99 15.73 12.03
CA SER A 288 -27.11 15.26 12.84
C SER A 288 -27.67 16.36 13.75
N ASP A 289 -28.83 16.11 14.35
CA ASP A 289 -29.47 16.98 15.36
C ASP A 289 -28.96 16.74 16.79
N THR A 290 -27.95 15.88 16.96
CA THR A 290 -27.36 15.52 18.26
C THR A 290 -25.86 15.77 18.29
N THR A 291 -25.28 15.98 19.47
CA THR A 291 -23.83 16.04 19.63
C THR A 291 -23.20 14.66 19.37
N MET A 292 -22.18 14.62 18.53
CA MET A 292 -21.36 13.43 18.27
C MET A 292 -20.11 13.42 19.14
N THR A 293 -19.50 12.24 19.30
CA THR A 293 -18.22 12.08 19.99
C THR A 293 -17.17 11.62 18.99
N GLY A 294 -16.11 12.40 18.85
CA GLY A 294 -14.92 12.06 18.08
C GLY A 294 -13.85 11.49 18.99
N GLU A 295 -13.09 10.54 18.47
CA GLU A 295 -12.00 9.88 19.19
C GLU A 295 -11.12 9.16 18.17
N VAL A 296 -9.81 9.33 18.28
CA VAL A 296 -8.82 8.74 17.36
C VAL A 296 -7.71 8.05 18.16
N TYR A 297 -7.34 6.85 17.73
CA TYR A 297 -6.12 6.17 18.13
C TYR A 297 -5.20 6.04 16.93
N LEU A 298 -3.91 6.32 17.15
CA LEU A 298 -2.85 6.16 16.17
C LEU A 298 -1.73 5.35 16.82
N ASN A 299 -1.34 4.24 16.22
CA ASN A 299 -0.11 3.52 16.56
C ASN A 299 0.94 3.72 15.47
N PHE A 300 2.15 4.04 15.89
CA PHE A 300 3.35 3.83 15.09
C PHE A 300 4.08 2.63 15.64
N HIS A 301 4.20 1.57 14.85
CA HIS A 301 5.06 0.43 15.14
C HIS A 301 6.44 0.76 14.59
N THR A 302 7.45 0.55 15.43
CA THR A 302 8.82 0.95 15.12
C THR A 302 9.76 -0.24 15.19
N VAL A 303 10.85 -0.15 14.45
CA VAL A 303 11.93 -1.12 14.41
C VAL A 303 13.25 -0.45 14.83
N ASP A 304 14.18 -1.23 15.35
CA ASP A 304 15.52 -0.72 15.67
C ASP A 304 16.30 -0.39 14.38
N GLN A 305 17.19 0.61 14.45
CA GLN A 305 17.91 1.10 13.28
C GLN A 305 18.73 0.00 12.58
N GLU A 306 19.25 -0.97 13.32
CA GLU A 306 20.09 -2.05 12.79
C GLU A 306 19.32 -3.04 11.89
N ASP A 307 18.00 -3.13 12.04
CA ASP A 307 17.15 -3.98 11.21
C ASP A 307 16.57 -3.20 10.00
N VAL A 308 16.84 -1.90 9.88
CA VAL A 308 16.40 -1.08 8.74
C VAL A 308 17.33 -1.28 7.54
N VAL A 309 16.83 -1.94 6.51
CA VAL A 309 17.56 -2.10 5.24
C VAL A 309 17.51 -0.83 4.39
N LYS A 310 16.35 -0.14 4.37
CA LYS A 310 16.18 1.15 3.66
C LYS A 310 15.40 2.16 4.49
N GLU A 311 15.97 3.34 4.66
CA GLU A 311 15.26 4.48 5.24
C GLU A 311 14.25 5.06 4.24
N ALA A 312 12.96 4.92 4.53
CA ALA A 312 11.91 5.64 3.82
C ALA A 312 11.84 7.10 4.25
N ASN A 313 11.37 7.93 3.33
CA ASN A 313 11.25 9.37 3.41
C ASN A 313 9.89 9.81 2.84
N ILE A 314 9.43 10.97 3.30
CA ILE A 314 8.18 11.59 2.82
C ILE A 314 8.42 12.19 1.43
N LEU A 315 7.67 11.73 0.45
CA LEU A 315 7.58 12.35 -0.86
C LEU A 315 6.61 13.53 -0.80
N MET A 316 7.05 14.70 -1.26
CA MET A 316 6.19 15.87 -1.40
C MET A 316 6.59 16.66 -2.65
N MET A 317 5.82 16.50 -3.72
CA MET A 317 6.00 17.20 -4.99
C MET A 317 4.91 18.26 -5.13
N ASN A 318 5.26 19.52 -4.91
CA ASN A 318 4.31 20.63 -4.84
C ASN A 318 4.49 21.63 -5.99
N ASN A 319 3.40 21.92 -6.71
CA ASN A 319 3.34 23.06 -7.63
C ASN A 319 2.77 24.32 -6.98
N ASN A 320 3.65 25.19 -6.47
CA ASN A 320 3.24 26.50 -5.93
C ASN A 320 2.86 27.55 -7.01
N ASN A 321 3.09 27.27 -8.30
CA ASN A 321 2.79 28.23 -9.37
C ASN A 321 1.38 27.97 -9.93
N ILE A 322 0.38 28.38 -9.16
CA ILE A 322 -1.05 28.25 -9.51
C ILE A 322 -1.60 29.65 -9.83
N SER A 323 -2.28 29.75 -10.97
CA SER A 323 -3.09 30.91 -11.33
C SER A 323 -4.27 30.43 -12.17
N LEU A 324 -5.46 30.47 -11.59
CA LEU A 324 -6.70 30.01 -12.19
C LEU A 324 -7.59 31.22 -12.50
N PRO A 325 -7.69 31.67 -13.76
CA PRO A 325 -8.53 32.81 -14.12
C PRO A 325 -10.01 32.59 -13.78
N PRO A 326 -10.76 33.65 -13.47
CA PRO A 326 -12.17 33.54 -13.13
C PRO A 326 -13.01 32.97 -14.26
N ASN A 327 -14.06 32.22 -13.90
CA ASN A 327 -15.03 31.60 -14.80
C ASN A 327 -14.41 30.72 -15.91
N GLN A 328 -13.31 30.02 -15.60
CA GLN A 328 -12.55 29.26 -16.58
C GLN A 328 -12.10 27.89 -16.05
N VAL A 329 -12.18 26.88 -16.91
CA VAL A 329 -11.51 25.58 -16.71
C VAL A 329 -10.04 25.70 -17.14
N THR A 330 -9.13 25.37 -16.23
CA THR A 330 -7.68 25.49 -16.42
C THR A 330 -7.00 24.19 -16.03
N THR A 331 -6.16 23.65 -16.91
CA THR A 331 -5.29 22.51 -16.62
C THR A 331 -3.87 22.99 -16.41
N LEU A 332 -3.27 22.60 -15.29
CA LEU A 332 -1.88 22.89 -14.93
C LEU A 332 -1.08 21.60 -14.94
N THR A 333 0.16 21.67 -15.40
CA THR A 333 1.10 20.55 -15.40
C THR A 333 2.44 20.95 -14.78
N ARG A 334 3.08 20.00 -14.10
CA ARG A 334 4.44 20.16 -13.59
C ARG A 334 5.16 18.82 -13.54
N THR A 335 6.35 18.79 -14.12
CA THR A 335 7.25 17.63 -14.07
C THR A 335 8.28 17.79 -12.97
N PHE A 336 8.49 16.73 -12.21
CA PHE A 336 9.52 16.61 -11.18
C PHE A 336 10.50 15.50 -11.60
N TRP A 337 11.66 15.90 -12.09
CA TRP A 337 12.72 14.97 -12.47
C TRP A 337 13.46 14.45 -11.24
N VAL A 338 13.76 13.15 -11.22
CA VAL A 338 14.51 12.53 -10.13
C VAL A 338 15.87 13.23 -9.96
N SER A 339 16.58 13.52 -11.05
CA SER A 339 17.88 14.21 -11.02
C SER A 339 17.84 15.62 -10.41
N ASP A 340 16.68 16.28 -10.41
CA ASP A 340 16.55 17.64 -9.87
C ASP A 340 16.32 17.62 -8.35
N MET A 341 15.83 16.50 -7.82
CA MET A 341 15.42 16.35 -6.42
C MET A 341 16.34 15.44 -5.60
N PHE A 342 16.96 14.45 -6.26
CA PHE A 342 17.69 13.37 -5.61
C PHE A 342 19.06 13.15 -6.28
N GLN A 343 20.02 12.62 -5.51
CA GLN A 343 21.38 12.35 -6.01
C GLN A 343 21.53 10.94 -6.61
N GLU A 344 20.58 10.06 -6.35
CA GLU A 344 20.53 8.68 -6.79
C GLU A 344 19.08 8.32 -7.17
N PRO A 345 18.85 7.19 -7.86
CA PRO A 345 17.50 6.69 -8.15
C PRO A 345 16.64 6.57 -6.89
N ILE A 346 15.33 6.48 -7.06
CA ILE A 346 14.38 6.29 -5.96
C ILE A 346 13.42 5.15 -6.24
N SER A 347 12.84 4.60 -5.19
CA SER A 347 11.69 3.69 -5.28
C SER A 347 10.53 4.28 -4.49
N VAL A 348 9.41 4.53 -5.17
CA VAL A 348 8.19 5.12 -4.60
C VAL A 348 7.20 4.01 -4.31
N PHE A 349 6.69 3.92 -3.09
CA PHE A 349 5.79 2.82 -2.69
C PHE A 349 4.40 3.28 -2.22
N GLN A 350 4.18 4.60 -2.13
CA GLN A 350 2.86 5.17 -1.88
C GLN A 350 2.72 6.50 -2.62
N LEU A 351 1.53 6.79 -3.16
CA LEU A 351 1.18 8.06 -3.79
C LEU A 351 -0.26 8.48 -3.47
N PHE A 352 -0.48 9.77 -3.24
CA PHE A 352 -1.82 10.37 -3.22
C PHE A 352 -1.78 11.87 -3.50
N SER A 353 -2.81 12.40 -4.15
CA SER A 353 -2.89 13.82 -4.46
C SER A 353 -3.51 14.63 -3.33
N HIS A 354 -3.25 15.93 -3.32
CA HIS A 354 -3.98 16.92 -2.53
C HIS A 354 -4.26 18.17 -3.37
N ALA A 355 -5.52 18.60 -3.32
CA ALA A 355 -6.07 19.78 -3.97
C ALA A 355 -7.32 20.24 -3.17
N HIS A 356 -7.92 21.37 -3.54
CA HIS A 356 -9.15 21.85 -2.91
C HIS A 356 -10.34 21.78 -3.90
N GLN A 357 -11.42 22.48 -3.53
CA GLN A 357 -12.75 22.29 -4.09
C GLN A 357 -12.89 22.50 -5.60
N HIS A 358 -12.02 23.29 -6.21
CA HIS A 358 -12.11 23.61 -7.64
C HIS A 358 -11.50 22.53 -8.53
N MET A 359 -10.79 21.56 -7.95
CA MET A 359 -10.21 20.45 -8.70
C MET A 359 -11.31 19.55 -9.28
N LEU A 360 -11.19 19.27 -10.58
CA LEU A 360 -12.04 18.33 -11.30
C LEU A 360 -11.33 16.98 -11.49
N GLU A 361 -10.02 17.02 -11.73
CA GLU A 361 -9.21 15.84 -11.96
C GLU A 361 -7.74 16.10 -11.62
N PHE A 362 -7.07 15.14 -10.99
CA PHE A 362 -5.64 15.11 -10.72
C PHE A 362 -5.07 13.81 -11.29
N LYS A 363 -3.98 13.88 -12.05
CA LYS A 363 -3.32 12.75 -12.68
C LYS A 363 -1.82 12.79 -12.45
N VAL A 364 -1.20 11.61 -12.40
CA VAL A 364 0.25 11.46 -12.35
C VAL A 364 0.71 10.53 -13.47
N TYR A 365 1.68 10.99 -14.25
CA TYR A 365 2.30 10.24 -15.31
C TYR A 365 3.78 10.02 -15.04
N ILE A 366 4.31 8.89 -15.50
CA ILE A 366 5.76 8.67 -15.61
C ILE A 366 6.28 9.45 -16.81
N GLU A 367 7.40 10.16 -16.63
CA GLU A 367 8.13 10.86 -17.67
C GLU A 367 9.52 10.22 -17.85
N GLY A 368 9.89 9.90 -19.09
CA GLY A 368 11.14 9.27 -19.45
C GLY A 368 11.20 7.74 -19.19
N GLY A 369 12.22 7.10 -19.75
CA GLY A 369 12.40 5.64 -19.66
C GLY A 369 11.49 4.86 -20.59
N GLU A 370 11.29 3.57 -20.31
CA GLU A 370 10.44 2.69 -21.13
C GLU A 370 8.93 2.90 -20.86
N GLN A 371 8.59 3.45 -19.69
CA GLN A 371 7.24 3.75 -19.22
C GLN A 371 6.80 5.20 -19.49
N ASP A 372 7.50 5.90 -20.39
CA ASP A 372 7.20 7.29 -20.72
C ASP A 372 5.73 7.49 -21.13
N GLY A 373 5.04 8.39 -20.44
CA GLY A 373 3.63 8.71 -20.65
C GLY A 373 2.63 7.77 -19.95
N GLU A 374 3.08 6.81 -19.15
CA GLU A 374 2.20 5.91 -18.40
C GLU A 374 1.45 6.64 -17.28
N LEU A 375 0.12 6.54 -17.25
CA LEU A 375 -0.74 7.08 -16.18
C LEU A 375 -0.73 6.10 -14.99
N ILE A 376 -0.17 6.53 -13.86
CA ILE A 376 -0.04 5.69 -12.66
C ILE A 376 -1.01 6.05 -11.54
N TYR A 377 -1.56 7.27 -11.54
CA TYR A 377 -2.47 7.74 -10.50
C TYR A 377 -3.52 8.68 -11.07
N ILE A 378 -4.75 8.58 -10.56
CA ILE A 378 -5.83 9.51 -10.84
C ILE A 378 -6.70 9.74 -9.60
N ALA A 379 -7.12 10.99 -9.39
CA ALA A 379 -8.13 11.37 -8.42
C ALA A 379 -9.12 12.34 -9.08
N SER A 380 -10.41 12.09 -8.92
CA SER A 380 -11.49 13.00 -9.34
C SER A 380 -12.24 13.60 -8.16
N ASP A 381 -11.95 13.14 -6.94
CA ASP A 381 -12.44 13.69 -5.69
C ASP A 381 -11.27 14.32 -4.92
N TRP A 382 -11.36 15.62 -4.67
CA TRP A 382 -10.37 16.37 -3.90
C TRP A 382 -10.52 16.15 -2.39
N ALA A 383 -11.72 15.80 -1.93
CA ALA A 383 -12.02 15.59 -0.51
C ALA A 383 -11.50 14.22 -0.04
N HIS A 384 -11.67 13.19 -0.88
CA HIS A 384 -11.24 11.81 -0.60
C HIS A 384 -10.33 11.25 -1.71
N PRO A 385 -9.15 11.86 -1.95
CA PRO A 385 -8.22 11.35 -2.94
C PRO A 385 -7.77 9.93 -2.55
N PRO A 386 -7.74 8.98 -3.50
CA PRO A 386 -7.32 7.61 -3.22
C PRO A 386 -5.86 7.58 -2.77
N ILE A 387 -5.56 6.69 -1.82
CA ILE A 387 -4.19 6.32 -1.47
C ILE A 387 -3.80 5.15 -2.37
N LEU A 388 -2.79 5.35 -3.21
CA LEU A 388 -2.22 4.32 -4.07
C LEU A 388 -1.01 3.71 -3.37
N GLU A 389 -1.12 2.45 -3.00
CA GLU A 389 0.01 1.62 -2.62
C GLU A 389 0.62 1.00 -3.88
N LEU A 390 1.95 1.00 -3.96
CA LEU A 390 2.71 0.45 -5.07
C LEU A 390 3.53 -0.72 -4.55
N ASP A 391 3.03 -1.93 -4.81
CA ASP A 391 3.71 -3.19 -4.54
C ASP A 391 3.74 -4.03 -5.85
N PRO A 392 4.92 -4.19 -6.49
CA PRO A 392 6.22 -3.71 -6.04
C PRO A 392 6.36 -2.18 -6.11
N PRO A 393 7.26 -1.57 -5.31
CA PRO A 393 7.57 -0.14 -5.40
C PRO A 393 7.99 0.30 -6.80
N LEU A 394 7.55 1.49 -7.22
CA LEU A 394 7.91 2.09 -8.50
C LEU A 394 9.35 2.62 -8.46
N TYR A 395 10.26 1.90 -9.10
CA TYR A 395 11.63 2.36 -9.33
C TYR A 395 11.68 3.47 -10.37
N MET A 396 12.44 4.53 -10.07
CA MET A 396 12.69 5.63 -11.00
C MET A 396 14.17 5.99 -11.05
N GLY A 397 14.76 5.82 -12.24
CA GLY A 397 16.13 6.24 -12.52
C GLY A 397 16.28 7.76 -12.59
N LEU A 398 17.54 8.23 -12.58
CA LEU A 398 17.87 9.67 -12.60
C LEU A 398 17.34 10.42 -13.83
N THR A 399 17.09 9.73 -14.94
CA THR A 399 16.56 10.32 -16.18
C THR A 399 15.04 10.21 -16.30
N GLN A 400 14.35 9.78 -15.24
CA GLN A 400 12.90 9.69 -15.17
C GLN A 400 12.34 10.76 -14.23
N GLY A 401 11.03 10.96 -14.27
CA GLY A 401 10.33 11.90 -13.41
C GLY A 401 8.85 11.58 -13.31
N LEU A 402 8.16 12.33 -12.44
CA LEU A 402 6.70 12.30 -12.33
C LEU A 402 6.14 13.63 -12.83
N THR A 403 5.22 13.56 -13.79
CA THR A 403 4.42 14.70 -14.24
C THR A 403 3.08 14.67 -13.51
N ILE A 404 2.84 15.66 -12.67
CA ILE A 404 1.52 15.91 -12.10
C ILE A 404 0.72 16.82 -13.03
N GLU A 405 -0.54 16.49 -13.27
CA GLU A 405 -1.49 17.23 -14.09
C GLU A 405 -2.78 17.41 -13.30
N ALA A 406 -3.27 18.63 -13.17
CA ALA A 406 -4.51 18.91 -12.44
C ALA A 406 -5.37 19.88 -13.22
N THR A 407 -6.65 19.53 -13.38
CA THR A 407 -7.65 20.35 -14.04
C THR A 407 -8.58 20.94 -12.99
N TYR A 408 -8.75 22.26 -13.03
CA TYR A 408 -9.60 23.01 -12.11
C TYR A 408 -10.69 23.74 -12.87
N ASN A 409 -11.85 23.92 -12.24
CA ASN A 409 -12.89 24.84 -12.68
C ASN A 409 -12.99 25.99 -11.69
N ASN A 410 -12.46 27.17 -12.05
CA ASN A 410 -12.69 28.35 -11.25
C ASN A 410 -14.05 28.96 -11.65
N TRP A 411 -15.10 28.64 -10.92
CA TRP A 411 -16.44 29.22 -11.09
C TRP A 411 -16.63 30.56 -10.38
N THR A 412 -15.58 31.11 -9.76
CA THR A 412 -15.64 32.40 -9.07
C THR A 412 -15.32 33.57 -10.01
N ASP A 413 -15.57 34.79 -9.53
CA ASP A 413 -15.28 36.03 -10.25
C ASP A 413 -13.86 36.56 -10.00
N GLU A 414 -13.07 35.88 -9.16
CA GLU A 414 -11.68 36.26 -8.82
C GLU A 414 -10.69 35.23 -9.32
N THR A 415 -9.44 35.64 -9.53
CA THR A 415 -8.36 34.68 -9.80
C THR A 415 -8.04 33.90 -8.53
N ILE A 416 -7.95 32.58 -8.64
CA ILE A 416 -7.51 31.71 -7.55
C ILE A 416 -6.00 31.41 -7.73
N GLU A 417 -5.25 31.51 -6.64
CA GLU A 417 -3.81 31.25 -6.59
C GLU A 417 -3.52 30.12 -5.58
N PHE A 418 -2.24 29.76 -5.43
CA PHE A 418 -1.82 28.82 -4.41
C PHE A 418 -2.08 29.39 -3.00
N GLY A 419 -2.64 28.58 -2.11
CA GLY A 419 -2.80 28.97 -0.71
C GLY A 419 -3.34 27.86 0.19
N PHE A 420 -3.42 28.14 1.49
CA PHE A 420 -3.78 27.17 2.54
C PHE A 420 -5.27 27.19 2.90
N LEU A 421 -6.03 28.18 2.41
CA LEU A 421 -7.46 28.24 2.68
C LEU A 421 -8.21 27.32 1.73
N SER A 422 -9.36 26.83 2.16
CA SER A 422 -10.29 26.07 1.31
C SER A 422 -10.80 26.86 0.08
N THR A 423 -10.63 28.19 0.09
CA THR A 423 -10.94 29.09 -1.03
C THR A 423 -9.77 29.31 -1.99
N ASP A 424 -8.56 28.94 -1.58
CA ASP A 424 -7.37 28.92 -2.43
C ASP A 424 -7.27 27.53 -3.10
N GLU A 425 -6.21 27.28 -3.89
CA GLU A 425 -5.97 25.95 -4.45
C GLU A 425 -4.58 25.39 -4.15
N MET A 426 -4.47 24.06 -4.26
CA MET A 426 -3.22 23.33 -4.14
C MET A 426 -3.07 22.28 -5.24
N MET A 427 -1.82 21.93 -5.51
CA MET A 427 -1.45 20.89 -6.48
C MET A 427 -0.24 20.14 -5.95
N ILE A 428 -0.49 19.17 -5.06
CA ILE A 428 0.55 18.44 -4.34
C ILE A 428 0.37 16.94 -4.57
N LEU A 429 1.47 16.26 -4.84
CA LEU A 429 1.56 14.80 -4.77
C LEU A 429 2.38 14.43 -3.54
N PHE A 430 1.73 13.69 -2.63
CA PHE A 430 2.34 13.12 -1.44
C PHE A 430 2.63 11.63 -1.64
N GLY A 431 3.43 11.07 -0.75
CA GLY A 431 3.73 9.65 -0.75
C GLY A 431 4.92 9.30 0.12
N TYR A 432 5.44 8.10 -0.08
CA TYR A 432 6.69 7.65 0.54
C TYR A 432 7.63 7.06 -0.51
N TYR A 433 8.93 7.25 -0.28
CA TYR A 433 9.99 6.71 -1.13
C TYR A 433 11.22 6.35 -0.30
N TYR A 434 12.10 5.52 -0.86
CA TYR A 434 13.48 5.34 -0.37
C TYR A 434 14.48 5.46 -1.54
N LEU A 435 15.76 5.60 -1.21
CA LEU A 435 16.83 5.77 -2.18
C LEU A 435 17.32 4.42 -2.74
N GLY A 436 17.57 4.40 -4.05
CA GLY A 436 18.03 3.25 -4.82
C GLY A 436 16.93 2.24 -5.14
N ASP A 437 17.37 1.04 -5.54
CA ASP A 437 16.50 -0.10 -5.84
C ASP A 437 15.81 -0.64 -4.58
N SER A 438 14.69 -1.33 -4.79
CA SER A 438 14.01 -2.08 -3.74
C SER A 438 14.95 -3.06 -3.07
N PRO A 439 14.95 -3.14 -1.72
CA PRO A 439 15.66 -4.23 -1.07
C PRO A 439 15.08 -5.53 -1.60
N SER A 440 15.93 -6.47 -1.98
CA SER A 440 15.42 -7.78 -2.32
C SER A 440 14.87 -8.39 -1.05
N ALA A 441 13.65 -8.89 -1.16
CA ALA A 441 12.94 -9.50 -0.06
C ALA A 441 12.51 -10.90 -0.51
N ILE A 442 12.72 -11.89 0.34
CA ILE A 442 12.27 -13.24 0.11
C ILE A 442 11.35 -13.67 1.26
N PRO A 443 10.14 -14.16 0.96
CA PRO A 443 9.34 -14.82 1.98
C PRO A 443 10.00 -16.15 2.36
N LEU A 444 10.11 -16.39 3.66
CA LEU A 444 10.63 -17.61 4.23
C LEU A 444 9.61 -18.22 5.19
N SER A 445 9.13 -19.41 4.85
CA SER A 445 8.28 -20.19 5.74
C SER A 445 9.14 -21.06 6.65
N ILE A 446 8.96 -20.86 7.95
CA ILE A 446 9.61 -21.59 9.04
C ILE A 446 8.58 -22.54 9.67
N GLN A 447 8.99 -23.78 9.93
CA GLN A 447 8.15 -24.77 10.62
C GLN A 447 8.40 -24.73 12.13
N ASP A 448 7.48 -25.26 12.92
CA ASP A 448 7.80 -25.57 14.32
C ASP A 448 8.90 -26.63 14.38
N GLY A 449 9.78 -26.50 15.36
CA GLY A 449 10.93 -27.37 15.55
C GLY A 449 12.16 -26.93 14.76
N TRP A 450 12.92 -27.91 14.27
CA TRP A 450 14.22 -27.70 13.66
C TRP A 450 14.14 -27.34 12.19
N ASN A 451 14.76 -26.24 11.81
CA ASN A 451 14.81 -25.74 10.44
C ASN A 451 16.26 -25.59 9.97
N LEU A 452 16.48 -25.74 8.67
CA LEU A 452 17.76 -25.41 8.03
C LEU A 452 17.67 -24.01 7.41
N VAL A 453 18.48 -23.09 7.92
CA VAL A 453 18.47 -21.67 7.54
C VAL A 453 19.85 -21.20 7.11
N GLY A 454 19.92 -20.02 6.50
CA GLY A 454 21.16 -19.31 6.21
C GLY A 454 20.87 -17.92 5.63
N LEU A 455 21.92 -17.14 5.42
CA LEU A 455 21.78 -15.76 4.94
C LEU A 455 21.60 -15.70 3.42
N PRO A 456 20.51 -15.09 2.92
CA PRO A 456 20.32 -14.81 1.50
C PRO A 456 20.95 -13.49 1.04
N PHE A 457 21.14 -12.54 1.96
CA PHE A 457 21.58 -11.18 1.70
C PHE A 457 22.82 -10.84 2.54
N GLU A 458 23.46 -9.73 2.20
CA GLU A 458 24.40 -9.06 3.09
C GLU A 458 23.61 -8.24 4.13
N TYR A 459 24.04 -8.36 5.39
CA TYR A 459 23.49 -7.69 6.56
C TYR A 459 24.62 -7.02 7.36
N ASP A 460 24.33 -5.90 8.00
CA ASP A 460 25.26 -5.22 8.90
C ASP A 460 25.36 -5.93 10.26
N ASP A 461 24.21 -6.35 10.83
CA ASP A 461 24.15 -7.30 11.94
C ASP A 461 23.77 -8.70 11.44
N THR A 462 24.51 -9.71 11.87
CA THR A 462 24.28 -11.12 11.50
C THR A 462 23.98 -11.99 12.71
N SER A 463 23.70 -11.38 13.86
CA SER A 463 23.23 -12.07 15.07
C SER A 463 21.95 -12.85 14.77
N VAL A 464 21.80 -14.03 15.39
CA VAL A 464 20.58 -14.84 15.20
C VAL A 464 19.35 -14.10 15.71
N GLU A 465 19.51 -13.24 16.71
CA GLU A 465 18.47 -12.42 17.30
C GLU A 465 17.98 -11.32 16.35
N SER A 466 18.86 -10.71 15.54
CA SER A 466 18.45 -9.74 14.51
C SER A 466 17.81 -10.43 13.30
N ILE A 467 18.41 -11.52 12.81
CA ILE A 467 17.92 -12.18 11.57
C ILE A 467 16.66 -13.04 11.82
N PHE A 468 16.55 -13.66 13.00
CA PHE A 468 15.46 -14.56 13.38
C PHE A 468 15.01 -14.30 14.84
N PRO A 469 14.39 -13.15 15.12
CA PRO A 469 14.06 -12.72 16.48
C PRO A 469 13.10 -13.67 17.22
N GLU A 470 12.25 -14.40 16.49
CA GLU A 470 11.30 -15.37 17.06
C GLU A 470 11.93 -16.76 17.28
N SER A 471 13.21 -16.95 16.97
CA SER A 471 13.89 -18.22 17.21
C SER A 471 14.20 -18.45 18.70
N ILE A 472 14.34 -19.72 19.08
CA ILE A 472 14.72 -20.06 20.46
C ILE A 472 16.21 -19.77 20.65
N LEU A 473 16.52 -18.83 21.55
CA LEU A 473 17.89 -18.43 21.89
C LEU A 473 18.81 -19.62 22.21
N GLY A 474 20.03 -19.57 21.68
CA GLY A 474 21.05 -20.60 21.89
C GLY A 474 20.83 -21.89 21.11
N THR A 475 19.92 -21.90 20.13
CA THR A 475 19.66 -23.08 19.27
C THR A 475 20.30 -22.99 17.88
N LEU A 476 21.06 -21.94 17.58
CA LEU A 476 21.81 -21.86 16.32
C LEU A 476 23.01 -22.81 16.35
N PHE A 477 23.03 -23.79 15.43
CA PHE A 477 24.12 -24.75 15.28
C PHE A 477 24.62 -24.86 13.84
N GLN A 478 25.91 -24.63 13.65
CA GLN A 478 26.62 -24.96 12.41
C GLN A 478 27.19 -26.37 12.44
N PHE A 479 27.67 -26.86 11.30
CA PHE A 479 28.34 -28.15 11.19
C PHE A 479 29.76 -28.04 10.62
N ASP A 480 30.75 -28.43 11.44
CA ASP A 480 32.14 -28.64 11.02
C ASP A 480 32.64 -29.97 11.61
N GLY A 481 32.30 -31.08 10.93
CA GLY A 481 32.54 -32.45 11.39
C GLY A 481 31.72 -32.89 12.62
N SER A 482 31.20 -31.93 13.38
CA SER A 482 30.28 -32.05 14.51
C SER A 482 29.45 -30.77 14.63
N TYR A 483 28.38 -30.79 15.41
CA TYR A 483 27.57 -29.60 15.65
C TYR A 483 28.27 -28.64 16.62
N ILE A 484 28.37 -27.38 16.21
CA ILE A 484 28.99 -26.30 16.98
C ILE A 484 27.95 -25.21 17.14
N SER A 485 27.73 -24.75 18.38
CA SER A 485 26.84 -23.62 18.65
C SER A 485 27.44 -22.34 18.10
N ALA A 486 26.60 -21.51 17.48
CA ALA A 486 26.93 -20.19 16.97
C ALA A 486 25.96 -19.15 17.57
N GLY A 487 26.34 -17.88 17.51
CA GLY A 487 25.44 -16.74 17.81
C GLY A 487 25.21 -15.83 16.61
N GLU A 488 26.01 -15.97 15.56
CA GLU A 488 25.95 -15.19 14.33
C GLU A 488 25.94 -16.15 13.14
N LEU A 489 25.35 -15.70 12.02
CA LEU A 489 25.33 -16.44 10.77
C LEU A 489 26.41 -15.93 9.82
N ASP A 490 27.21 -16.85 9.29
CA ASP A 490 28.18 -16.57 8.24
C ASP A 490 27.56 -16.79 6.87
N PHE A 491 27.80 -15.86 5.95
CA PHE A 491 27.29 -15.95 4.59
C PHE A 491 27.81 -17.19 3.85
N GLY A 492 26.90 -17.95 3.21
CA GLY A 492 27.21 -19.23 2.54
C GLY A 492 27.26 -20.46 3.45
N SER A 493 27.26 -20.27 4.77
CA SER A 493 27.12 -21.36 5.75
C SER A 493 25.64 -21.65 6.00
N GLY A 494 25.30 -22.92 6.21
CA GLY A 494 23.97 -23.33 6.63
C GLY A 494 23.94 -23.66 8.12
N TYR A 495 22.79 -23.48 8.74
CA TYR A 495 22.62 -23.65 10.19
C TYR A 495 21.35 -24.43 10.50
N TRP A 496 21.39 -25.17 11.61
CA TRP A 496 20.18 -25.58 12.31
C TRP A 496 19.73 -24.48 13.24
N LEU A 497 18.43 -24.19 13.23
CA LEU A 497 17.80 -23.24 14.14
C LEU A 497 16.43 -23.79 14.58
N TYR A 498 16.05 -23.55 15.84
CA TYR A 498 14.81 -24.07 16.40
C TYR A 498 13.78 -22.96 16.65
N PHE A 499 12.53 -23.23 16.29
CA PHE A 499 11.37 -22.38 16.56
C PHE A 499 10.32 -23.17 17.33
N ASP A 500 9.59 -22.54 18.24
CA ASP A 500 8.53 -23.19 19.02
C ASP A 500 7.17 -23.21 18.29
N GLU A 501 6.94 -22.23 17.41
CA GLU A 501 5.75 -22.12 16.56
C GLU A 501 6.16 -21.92 15.09
N PRO A 502 5.32 -22.35 14.12
CA PRO A 502 5.58 -22.05 12.72
C PRO A 502 5.33 -20.56 12.44
N LEU A 503 6.14 -19.96 11.57
CA LEU A 503 5.97 -18.56 11.18
C LEU A 503 6.30 -18.33 9.70
N SER A 504 5.72 -17.29 9.13
CA SER A 504 6.09 -16.77 7.82
C SER A 504 6.79 -15.44 8.04
N THR A 505 8.09 -15.37 7.73
CA THR A 505 8.88 -14.15 7.84
C THR A 505 9.34 -13.71 6.46
N VAL A 506 9.79 -12.47 6.33
CA VAL A 506 10.41 -11.96 5.12
C VAL A 506 11.83 -11.55 5.45
N LEU A 507 12.80 -12.23 4.83
CA LEU A 507 14.18 -11.79 4.88
C LEU A 507 14.35 -10.72 3.82
N SER A 508 14.97 -9.60 4.16
CA SER A 508 15.31 -8.54 3.20
C SER A 508 16.74 -8.07 3.44
N GLY A 509 17.41 -7.56 2.40
CA GLY A 509 18.78 -7.10 2.54
C GLY A 509 19.43 -6.71 1.21
N ILE A 510 20.75 -6.50 1.25
CA ILE A 510 21.55 -6.19 0.07
C ILE A 510 21.78 -7.47 -0.74
N ILE A 511 21.51 -7.39 -2.05
CA ILE A 511 21.64 -8.51 -2.98
C ILE A 511 23.10 -8.98 -3.05
N VAL A 512 23.28 -10.29 -2.97
CA VAL A 512 24.53 -10.99 -3.22
C VAL A 512 24.40 -11.82 -4.49
N GLU A 513 25.09 -11.38 -5.53
CA GLU A 513 25.09 -12.03 -6.84
C GLU A 513 26.07 -13.21 -6.92
N THR A 514 27.06 -13.27 -6.03
CA THR A 514 28.09 -14.33 -6.05
C THR A 514 28.67 -14.60 -4.68
N ASN A 515 29.00 -15.86 -4.39
CA ASN A 515 29.69 -16.27 -3.17
C ASN A 515 30.69 -17.39 -3.39
N VAL A 516 31.80 -17.38 -2.65
CA VAL A 516 32.77 -18.49 -2.62
C VAL A 516 32.62 -19.25 -1.31
N VAL A 517 32.15 -20.49 -1.39
CA VAL A 517 31.92 -21.35 -0.22
C VAL A 517 33.05 -22.37 -0.10
N THR A 518 33.72 -22.40 1.06
CA THR A 518 34.76 -23.40 1.36
C THR A 518 34.12 -24.65 1.96
N LEU A 519 34.48 -25.82 1.44
CA LEU A 519 33.91 -27.11 1.82
C LEU A 519 35.01 -28.06 2.32
N ALA A 520 34.69 -28.83 3.36
CA ALA A 520 35.48 -29.98 3.81
C ALA A 520 35.10 -31.24 3.03
N GLU A 521 35.96 -32.26 3.04
CA GLU A 521 35.61 -33.61 2.56
C GLU A 521 34.44 -34.19 3.38
N GLY A 522 33.39 -34.65 2.70
CA GLY A 522 32.22 -35.27 3.35
C GLY A 522 30.99 -34.39 3.29
N TRP A 523 30.19 -34.38 4.36
CA TRP A 523 28.96 -33.59 4.43
C TRP A 523 29.27 -32.18 4.93
N ASN A 524 28.72 -31.18 4.24
CA ASN A 524 28.83 -29.77 4.59
C ASN A 524 27.42 -29.19 4.67
N LEU A 525 27.22 -28.24 5.59
CA LEU A 525 25.98 -27.50 5.70
C LEU A 525 26.18 -26.11 5.12
N ILE A 526 25.48 -25.80 4.04
CA ILE A 526 25.67 -24.57 3.25
C ILE A 526 24.33 -23.84 3.07
N SER A 527 24.39 -22.58 2.64
CA SER A 527 23.23 -21.80 2.22
C SER A 527 23.45 -21.17 0.84
N GLY A 528 22.35 -20.73 0.22
CA GLY A 528 22.36 -20.07 -1.09
C GLY A 528 22.79 -18.60 -1.05
N ILE A 529 22.61 -17.92 -2.19
CA ILE A 529 22.74 -16.46 -2.32
C ILE A 529 21.33 -15.82 -2.45
N SER A 530 21.22 -14.59 -2.93
CA SER A 530 19.95 -13.85 -3.02
C SER A 530 18.96 -14.39 -4.03
N THR A 531 19.43 -15.18 -5.00
CA THR A 531 18.59 -15.84 -6.01
C THR A 531 18.70 -17.37 -5.96
N PRO A 532 17.69 -18.12 -6.43
CA PRO A 532 17.76 -19.58 -6.48
C PRO A 532 18.91 -20.06 -7.38
N VAL A 533 19.84 -20.83 -6.81
CA VAL A 533 20.99 -21.39 -7.56
C VAL A 533 20.76 -22.88 -7.81
N SER A 534 20.69 -23.26 -9.09
CA SER A 534 20.69 -24.69 -9.46
C SER A 534 22.05 -25.31 -9.19
N VAL A 535 22.08 -26.55 -8.70
CA VAL A 535 23.34 -27.30 -8.51
C VAL A 535 24.11 -27.45 -9.82
N GLU A 536 23.45 -27.46 -10.97
CA GLU A 536 24.10 -27.54 -12.28
C GLU A 536 24.87 -26.27 -12.65
N GLN A 537 24.54 -25.14 -12.02
CA GLN A 537 25.16 -23.83 -12.27
C GLN A 537 26.23 -23.47 -11.25
N ILE A 538 26.40 -24.28 -10.20
CA ILE A 538 27.48 -24.11 -9.24
C ILE A 538 28.82 -24.30 -9.96
N TYR A 539 29.67 -23.29 -9.89
CA TYR A 539 31.01 -23.36 -10.46
C TYR A 539 31.93 -24.16 -9.52
N ASP A 540 32.18 -25.41 -9.89
CA ASP A 540 33.04 -26.36 -9.18
C ASP A 540 34.22 -26.81 -10.07
N PRO A 541 35.28 -25.99 -10.22
CA PRO A 541 36.42 -26.30 -11.08
C PRO A 541 37.23 -27.51 -10.60
N GLN A 542 37.07 -27.90 -9.33
CA GLN A 542 37.77 -29.02 -8.71
C GLN A 542 36.96 -30.32 -8.81
N SER A 543 35.70 -30.26 -9.25
CA SER A 543 34.75 -31.38 -9.33
C SER A 543 34.65 -32.15 -8.01
N ILE A 544 34.56 -31.41 -6.90
CA ILE A 544 34.48 -31.96 -5.55
C ILE A 544 33.07 -32.35 -5.14
N THR A 545 32.04 -31.79 -5.76
CA THR A 545 30.64 -32.03 -5.42
C THR A 545 30.16 -33.40 -5.91
N VAL A 546 29.30 -34.06 -5.12
CA VAL A 546 28.68 -35.33 -5.50
C VAL A 546 27.31 -35.05 -6.12
N SER A 547 27.16 -35.40 -7.40
CA SER A 547 25.88 -35.27 -8.12
C SER A 547 24.73 -35.99 -7.38
N GLY A 548 23.59 -35.30 -7.26
CA GLY A 548 22.41 -35.81 -6.54
C GLY A 548 22.56 -35.88 -5.01
N ALA A 549 23.60 -35.27 -4.45
CA ALA A 549 23.85 -35.27 -3.01
C ALA A 549 23.61 -33.91 -2.33
N LEU A 550 22.61 -33.16 -2.81
CA LEU A 550 22.09 -31.97 -2.15
C LEU A 550 20.75 -32.31 -1.47
N TYR A 551 20.63 -32.01 -0.18
CA TYR A 551 19.44 -32.31 0.62
C TYR A 551 18.99 -31.12 1.45
N GLY A 552 17.71 -30.78 1.36
CA GLY A 552 17.03 -29.88 2.29
C GLY A 552 16.34 -30.65 3.41
N PHE A 553 15.71 -29.91 4.33
CA PHE A 553 14.93 -30.48 5.43
C PHE A 553 13.57 -29.78 5.56
N SER A 554 12.50 -30.56 5.65
CA SER A 554 11.14 -30.11 5.95
C SER A 554 10.41 -31.28 6.59
N GLU A 555 10.47 -31.36 7.93
CA GLU A 555 10.14 -32.51 8.79
C GLU A 555 10.99 -33.78 8.55
N THR A 556 11.31 -34.04 7.28
CA THR A 556 12.16 -35.11 6.77
C THR A 556 13.15 -34.55 5.76
N TYR A 557 14.23 -35.30 5.52
CA TYR A 557 15.17 -34.93 4.46
C TYR A 557 14.58 -35.19 3.09
N PHE A 558 14.73 -34.22 2.19
CA PHE A 558 14.37 -34.34 0.79
C PHE A 558 15.56 -33.96 -0.09
N GLN A 559 15.71 -34.65 -1.22
CA GLN A 559 16.71 -34.29 -2.20
C GLN A 559 16.29 -32.99 -2.89
N SER A 560 17.22 -32.04 -3.05
CA SER A 560 17.01 -30.79 -3.77
C SER A 560 17.96 -30.71 -4.97
N GLU A 561 17.56 -29.95 -5.98
CA GLU A 561 18.42 -29.56 -7.12
C GLU A 561 18.68 -28.05 -7.15
N ILE A 562 18.08 -27.31 -6.21
CA ILE A 562 18.12 -25.85 -6.13
C ILE A 562 18.40 -25.45 -4.68
N LEU A 563 19.35 -24.53 -4.50
CA LEU A 563 19.54 -23.78 -3.26
C LEU A 563 18.57 -22.60 -3.29
N HIS A 564 17.50 -22.66 -2.50
CA HIS A 564 16.62 -21.50 -2.34
C HIS A 564 17.22 -20.50 -1.35
N PRO A 565 17.14 -19.19 -1.63
CA PRO A 565 17.57 -18.14 -0.71
C PRO A 565 16.94 -18.31 0.69
N GLY A 566 17.70 -18.01 1.76
CA GLY A 566 17.23 -18.08 3.15
C GLY A 566 17.23 -19.48 3.77
N LYS A 567 17.42 -20.54 2.96
CA LYS A 567 17.39 -21.94 3.40
C LYS A 567 18.79 -22.55 3.46
N GLY A 568 18.96 -23.46 4.42
CA GLY A 568 20.16 -24.28 4.56
C GLY A 568 20.01 -25.64 3.86
N TYR A 569 21.13 -26.19 3.38
CA TYR A 569 21.18 -27.44 2.65
C TYR A 569 22.43 -28.25 2.99
N TRP A 570 22.27 -29.56 3.06
CA TRP A 570 23.37 -30.50 3.11
C TRP A 570 23.90 -30.78 1.72
N ILE A 571 25.20 -30.60 1.52
CA ILE A 571 25.90 -31.00 0.29
C ILE A 571 27.03 -31.98 0.63
N ARG A 572 27.20 -33.01 -0.19
CA ARG A 572 28.31 -33.95 -0.06
C ARG A 572 29.43 -33.67 -1.05
N THR A 573 30.67 -33.71 -0.57
CA THR A 573 31.89 -33.58 -1.38
C THR A 573 32.80 -34.82 -1.24
N ILE A 574 33.69 -35.00 -2.21
CA ILE A 574 34.69 -36.09 -2.23
C ILE A 574 36.08 -35.64 -1.74
N SER A 575 36.30 -34.34 -1.58
CA SER A 575 37.54 -33.76 -1.04
C SER A 575 37.27 -32.32 -0.60
N SER A 576 38.11 -31.78 0.27
CA SER A 576 38.05 -30.35 0.61
C SER A 576 38.39 -29.47 -0.59
N GLY A 577 37.76 -28.30 -0.68
CA GLY A 577 37.95 -27.33 -1.76
C GLY A 577 36.96 -26.18 -1.65
N SER A 578 36.70 -25.48 -2.75
CA SER A 578 35.72 -24.40 -2.77
C SER A 578 34.84 -24.48 -4.01
N ILE A 579 33.59 -24.06 -3.86
CA ILE A 579 32.65 -23.84 -4.96
C ILE A 579 32.31 -22.35 -5.04
N THR A 580 31.86 -21.91 -6.20
CA THR A 580 31.31 -20.56 -6.37
C THR A 580 29.84 -20.64 -6.76
N LEU A 581 29.00 -19.99 -5.95
CA LEU A 581 27.60 -19.72 -6.24
C LEU A 581 27.54 -18.43 -7.05
N ILE A 582 26.79 -18.42 -8.15
CA ILE A 582 26.68 -17.27 -9.06
C ILE A 582 25.20 -17.13 -9.41
N GLU A 583 24.71 -15.90 -9.42
CA GLU A 583 23.39 -15.55 -9.92
C GLU A 583 23.24 -15.93 -11.40
N ASN A 584 22.01 -16.27 -11.76
CA ASN A 584 21.66 -16.80 -13.07
C ASN A 584 21.26 -15.73 -14.09
#